data_AF-A0A2R9A2T1-F1
#
_entry.id   AF-A0A2R9A2T1-F1
#
_cell.length_a   1.000
_cell.length_b   1.000
_cell.length_c   1.000
_cell.angle_alpha   90.00
_cell.angle_beta   90.00
_cell.angle_gamma   90.00
#
_symmetry.space_group_name_H-M   'P 1'
#
loop_
_entity.id
_entity.type
_entity.pdbx_description
1 polymer ?
#
loop_
_entity_poly.entity_id
_entity_poly.type
_entity_poly.pdbx_seq_one_letter_code
_entity_poly.pdbx_strand_id
1 'polypeptide(L)' 'MTQPPASTSGIMGTLSSWNLKILQINQLHLVHWNAVRFENFEDAALEENGLAVIGVFLKVKNLTNFK' A
#
# COMPACT_ATOMS: atom_id res chain seq x y z
N MET A 1 -56.95 20.11 -11.69
CA MET A 1 -55.94 20.09 -10.61
C MET A 1 -54.59 19.97 -11.29
N THR A 2 -53.91 21.10 -11.49
CA THR A 2 -52.60 21.18 -12.16
C THR A 2 -51.51 20.97 -11.12
N GLN A 3 -50.71 19.91 -11.31
CA GLN A 3 -49.61 19.56 -10.42
C GLN A 3 -48.49 20.62 -10.54
N PRO A 4 -47.97 21.18 -9.44
CA PRO A 4 -46.80 22.05 -9.52
C PRO A 4 -45.56 21.23 -9.92
N PRO A 5 -44.64 21.79 -10.72
CA PRO A 5 -43.40 21.09 -11.08
C PRO A 5 -42.60 20.79 -9.81
N ALA A 6 -42.15 19.55 -9.67
CA ALA A 6 -41.26 19.15 -8.59
C ALA A 6 -39.97 19.99 -8.69
N SER A 7 -39.85 20.96 -7.79
CA SER A 7 -38.63 21.71 -7.54
C SER A 7 -37.50 20.72 -7.29
N THR A 8 -36.53 20.68 -8.19
CA THR A 8 -35.28 19.93 -8.02
C THR A 8 -34.44 20.67 -6.97
N SER A 9 -34.83 20.51 -5.71
CA SER A 9 -34.09 21.04 -4.57
C SER A 9 -32.88 20.15 -4.36
N GLY A 10 -31.73 20.64 -4.82
CA GLY A 10 -30.46 19.97 -4.80
C GLY A 10 -30.08 19.53 -3.39
N ILE A 11 -30.11 18.22 -3.17
CA ILE A 11 -29.22 17.57 -2.22
C ILE A 11 -28.25 16.74 -3.05
N MET A 12 -27.46 17.42 -3.88
CA MET A 12 -26.16 16.91 -4.30
C MET A 12 -25.30 16.98 -3.05
N GLY A 13 -25.47 16.00 -2.16
CA GLY A 13 -24.58 15.81 -1.03
C GLY A 13 -23.18 15.74 -1.61
N THR A 14 -22.39 16.80 -1.41
CA THR A 14 -20.96 16.72 -1.62
C THR A 14 -20.52 15.55 -0.77
N LEU A 15 -20.20 14.43 -1.42
CA LEU A 15 -19.46 13.35 -0.78
C LEU A 15 -18.15 14.02 -0.44
N SER A 16 -18.06 14.64 0.74
CA SER A 16 -16.82 15.11 1.27
C SER A 16 -15.98 13.85 1.29
N SER A 17 -15.04 13.84 0.36
CA SER A 17 -13.88 12.99 0.38
C SER A 17 -13.23 13.31 1.71
N TRP A 18 -13.73 12.70 2.78
CA TRP A 18 -12.93 12.31 3.92
C TRP A 18 -11.93 11.37 3.30
N ASN A 19 -10.92 12.03 2.74
CA ASN A 19 -9.84 11.50 1.96
C ASN A 19 -9.13 10.63 2.97
N LEU A 20 -9.55 9.37 3.03
CA LEU A 20 -8.85 8.33 3.76
C LEU A 20 -7.54 8.15 3.00
N LYS A 21 -6.63 9.13 3.15
CA LYS A 21 -5.21 8.95 2.94
C LYS A 21 -4.78 8.04 4.08
N ILE A 22 -5.13 6.77 3.93
CA ILE A 22 -4.29 5.71 4.43
C ILE A 22 -2.93 6.07 3.85
N LEU A 23 -2.01 6.51 4.71
CA LEU A 23 -0.63 6.74 4.32
C LEU A 23 -0.17 5.41 3.74
N GLN A 24 -0.06 5.33 2.42
CA GLN A 24 0.42 4.12 1.78
C GLN A 24 1.89 4.00 2.15
N ILE A 25 2.18 3.12 3.12
CA ILE A 25 3.54 2.79 3.52
C ILE A 25 4.01 1.70 2.57
N ASN A 26 4.84 2.07 1.62
CA ASN A 26 5.50 1.10 0.76
C ASN A 26 6.68 0.50 1.53
N GLN A 27 6.75 -0.82 1.60
CA GLN A 27 7.85 -1.55 2.25
C GLN A 27 8.43 -2.55 1.27
N LEU A 28 9.75 -2.69 1.28
CA LEU A 28 10.48 -3.71 0.56
C LEU A 28 11.16 -4.61 1.58
N HIS A 29 10.95 -5.92 1.49
CA HIS A 29 11.65 -6.89 2.31
C HIS A 29 12.73 -7.58 1.47
N LEU A 30 13.98 -7.42 1.89
CA LEU A 30 15.09 -8.21 1.37
C LEU A 30 15.31 -9.38 2.32
N VAL A 31 15.05 -10.59 1.84
CA VAL A 31 15.17 -11.81 2.62
C VAL A 31 16.42 -12.55 2.18
N HIS A 32 17.31 -12.86 3.12
CA HIS A 32 18.50 -13.66 2.88
C HIS A 32 18.45 -14.90 3.77
N TRP A 33 18.78 -16.07 3.23
CA TRP A 33 18.91 -17.29 4.02
C TRP A 33 20.37 -17.54 4.41
N ASN A 34 20.59 -18.28 5.50
CA ASN A 34 21.92 -18.65 5.96
C ASN A 34 22.54 -19.72 5.04
N ALA A 35 23.09 -19.27 3.93
CA ALA A 35 23.70 -20.13 2.91
C ALA A 35 24.97 -20.88 3.38
N VAL A 36 25.51 -20.52 4.55
CA VAL A 36 26.62 -21.27 5.16
C VAL A 36 26.10 -22.58 5.76
N ARG A 37 24.84 -22.61 6.22
CA ARG A 37 24.25 -23.76 6.91
C ARG A 37 23.24 -24.53 6.06
N PHE A 38 22.64 -23.88 5.06
CA PHE A 38 21.55 -24.44 4.27
C PHE A 38 21.81 -24.23 2.78
N GLU A 39 21.59 -25.27 1.98
CA GLU A 39 21.82 -25.23 0.53
C GLU A 39 20.76 -24.39 -0.20
N ASN A 40 19.54 -24.35 0.34
CA ASN A 40 18.40 -23.69 -0.26
C ASN A 40 17.57 -22.91 0.77
N PHE A 41 16.65 -22.10 0.25
CA PHE A 41 15.79 -21.24 1.04
C PHE A 41 14.74 -22.03 1.82
N GLU A 42 14.16 -23.06 1.21
CA GLU A 42 13.04 -23.82 1.74
C GLU A 42 13.41 -24.49 3.06
N ASP A 43 14.59 -25.11 3.11
CA ASP A 43 15.12 -25.76 4.31
C ASP A 43 15.47 -24.72 5.39
N ALA A 44 16.08 -23.60 4.99
CA ALA A 44 16.43 -22.53 5.93
C ALA A 44 15.21 -21.82 6.53
N ALA A 45 14.10 -21.72 5.77
CA ALA A 45 12.90 -21.01 6.21
C ALA A 45 12.17 -21.70 7.39
N LEU A 46 12.38 -23.00 7.57
CA LEU A 46 11.80 -23.79 8.65
C LEU A 46 12.60 -23.73 9.94
N GLU A 47 13.84 -23.23 9.87
CA GLU A 47 14.83 -23.33 10.95
C GLU A 47 15.00 -22.01 11.72
N GLU A 48 15.38 -22.15 12.99
CA GLU A 48 15.70 -20.99 13.83
C GLU A 48 16.97 -20.30 13.32
N ASN A 49 16.92 -18.98 13.13
CA ASN A 49 18.01 -18.19 12.53
C ASN A 49 18.39 -18.60 11.09
N GLY A 50 17.51 -19.32 10.40
CA GLY A 50 17.74 -19.68 9.00
C GLY A 50 17.58 -18.50 8.04
N LEU A 51 16.83 -17.47 8.41
CA LEU A 51 16.58 -16.27 7.60
C LEU A 51 16.97 -14.98 8.34
N ALA A 52 17.47 -14.01 7.57
CA ALA A 52 17.62 -12.62 7.97
C ALA A 52 16.79 -11.74 7.02
N VAL A 53 15.98 -10.83 7.58
CA VAL A 53 15.11 -9.94 6.82
C VAL A 53 15.49 -8.49 7.06
N ILE A 54 15.72 -7.75 5.98
CA ILE A 54 15.90 -6.29 6.03
C ILE A 54 14.63 -5.65 5.47
N GLY A 55 13.94 -4.89 6.33
CA GLY A 55 12.80 -4.07 5.94
C GLY A 55 13.25 -2.66 5.53
N VAL A 56 12.88 -2.24 4.33
CA VAL A 56 13.15 -0.89 3.80
C VAL A 56 11.83 -0.17 3.56
N PHE A 57 11.64 0.98 4.22
CA PHE A 57 10.50 1.85 4.01
C PHE A 57 10.74 2.79 2.83
N LEU A 58 9.85 2.77 1.82
CA LEU A 58 9.99 3.53 0.60
C LEU A 58 9.09 4.78 0.62
N LYS A 59 9.72 5.93 0.35
CA LYS A 59 9.03 7.18 0.08
C LYS A 59 9.04 7.46 -1.42
N VAL A 60 7.90 7.30 -2.08
CA VAL A 60 7.75 7.61 -3.50
C VAL A 60 7.69 9.13 -3.68
N LYS A 61 8.61 9.67 -4.49
CA LYS A 61 8.54 11.05 -4.99
C LYS A 61 8.10 10.99 -6.45
N ASN A 62 7.17 11.86 -6.85
CA ASN A 62 6.89 12.08 -8.26
C ASN A 62 8.04 12.90 -8.87
N LEU A 63 8.96 12.24 -9.58
CA LEU A 63 9.95 12.93 -10.42
C LEU A 63 9.38 13.05 -11.84
N THR A 64 8.81 14.21 -12.15
CA THR A 64 8.22 14.50 -13.47
C THR A 64 9.21 15.08 -14.48
N ASN A 65 10.52 15.10 -14.22
CA ASN A 65 11.52 15.53 -15.20
C ASN A 65 12.86 14.80 -14.97
N PHE A 66 13.05 13.69 -15.66
CA PHE A 66 14.40 13.21 -15.99
C PHE A 66 14.77 13.85 -17.33
N LYS A 67 15.71 14.79 -17.28
CA LYS A 67 16.28 15.45 -18.47
C LYS A 67 17.39 14.58 -19.04
#